data_AF-D9THM1-F1
#
_entry.id   AF-D9THM1-F1
#
_cell.length_a   1.000
_cell.length_b   1.000
_cell.length_c   1.000
_cell.angle_alpha   90.00
_cell.angle_beta   90.00
_cell.angle_gamma   90.00
#
_symmetry.space_group_name_H-M   'P 1'
#
loop_
_entity.id
_entity.type
_entity.pdbx_description
1 polymer ?
#
loop_
_entity_poly.entity_id
_entity_poly.type
_entity_poly.pdbx_seq_one_letter_code
_entity_poly.pdbx_strand_id
1 'polypeptide(L)'
;MNNNNEKELFNENTNDLILSIINFLENQKQYITNPKADLSIKFSEDNIYTSKSCPFCGSASEYDMEYDSYYCPECNVWLEPICGSEDCMFCANRPERPLLK
;
A
#
# COMPACT_ATOMS: atom_id res chain seq x y z
N MET A 1 -5.65 -52.59 -7.11
CA MET A 1 -5.60 -51.20 -7.61
C MET A 1 -6.55 -50.38 -6.76
N ASN A 2 -6.03 -49.52 -5.88
CA ASN A 2 -6.80 -48.44 -5.27
C ASN A 2 -5.82 -47.28 -5.07
N ASN A 3 -6.10 -46.20 -5.78
CA ASN A 3 -5.29 -45.00 -5.90
C ASN A 3 -5.39 -44.17 -4.61
N ASN A 4 -4.33 -44.15 -3.82
CA ASN A 4 -4.24 -43.32 -2.61
C ASN A 4 -3.22 -42.17 -2.73
N ASN A 5 -2.70 -41.86 -3.92
CA ASN A 5 -1.53 -40.98 -4.07
C ASN A 5 -1.82 -39.59 -4.68
N GLU A 6 -3.07 -39.13 -4.72
CA GLU A 6 -3.41 -37.81 -5.31
C GLU A 6 -3.75 -36.73 -4.27
N LYS A 7 -3.81 -37.06 -2.98
CA LYS A 7 -4.17 -36.09 -1.92
C LYS A 7 -3.00 -35.37 -1.26
N GLU A 8 -1.77 -35.70 -1.60
CA GLU A 8 -0.59 -35.10 -0.96
C GLU A 8 0.10 -34.00 -1.80
N LEU A 9 -0.22 -33.86 -3.10
CA LEU A 9 0.46 -32.88 -3.97
C LEU A 9 -0.19 -31.48 -4.01
N PHE A 10 -1.37 -31.30 -3.40
CA PHE A 10 -2.08 -30.02 -3.39
C PHE A 10 -2.00 -29.26 -2.06
N ASN A 11 -1.32 -29.83 -1.05
CA ASN A 11 -1.33 -29.28 0.31
C ASN A 11 -0.17 -28.33 0.62
N GLU A 12 0.98 -28.41 -0.07
CA GLU A 12 2.11 -27.51 0.25
C GLU A 12 1.93 -26.10 -0.33
N ASN A 13 1.51 -25.99 -1.60
CA ASN A 13 1.34 -24.69 -2.27
C ASN A 13 0.13 -23.89 -1.76
N THR A 14 -0.94 -24.58 -1.35
CA THR A 14 -2.10 -23.93 -0.73
C THR A 14 -1.76 -23.41 0.66
N ASN A 15 -0.94 -24.13 1.43
CA ASN A 15 -0.47 -23.68 2.73
C ASN A 15 0.40 -22.42 2.61
N ASP A 16 1.28 -22.33 1.61
CA ASP A 16 2.11 -21.13 1.39
C ASP A 16 1.29 -19.91 0.95
N LEU A 17 0.27 -20.12 0.12
CA LEU A 17 -0.67 -19.06 -0.25
C LEU A 17 -1.52 -18.61 0.95
N ILE A 18 -1.99 -19.56 1.76
CA ILE A 18 -2.73 -19.28 2.99
C ILE A 18 -1.85 -18.51 3.98
N LEU A 19 -0.60 -18.89 4.17
CA LEU A 19 0.35 -18.18 5.04
C LEU A 19 0.65 -16.78 4.52
N SER A 20 0.78 -16.60 3.20
CA SER A 20 0.98 -15.28 2.58
C SER A 20 -0.24 -14.37 2.75
N ILE A 21 -1.45 -14.92 2.61
CA ILE A 21 -2.71 -14.19 2.84
C ILE A 21 -2.87 -13.88 4.34
N ILE A 22 -2.58 -14.82 5.23
CA ILE A 22 -2.62 -14.59 6.68
C ILE A 22 -1.63 -13.48 7.06
N ASN A 23 -0.38 -13.54 6.58
CA ASN A 23 0.61 -12.52 6.86
C ASN A 23 0.21 -11.15 6.28
N PHE A 24 -0.38 -11.11 5.08
CA PHE A 24 -0.93 -9.88 4.51
C PHE A 24 -2.07 -9.31 5.37
N LEU A 25 -3.03 -10.15 5.78
CA LEU A 25 -4.14 -9.74 6.63
C LEU A 25 -3.69 -9.36 8.04
N GLU A 26 -2.66 -10.00 8.59
CA GLU A 26 -2.05 -9.66 9.88
C GLU A 26 -1.28 -8.35 9.82
N ASN A 27 -0.55 -8.09 8.74
CA ASN A 27 0.04 -6.78 8.47
C ASN A 27 -1.04 -5.69 8.32
N GLN A 28 -2.20 -6.02 7.73
CA GLN A 28 -3.33 -5.09 7.70
C GLN A 28 -4.01 -4.89 9.06
N LYS A 29 -4.00 -5.89 9.97
CA LYS A 29 -4.55 -5.74 11.32
C LYS A 29 -3.81 -4.67 12.14
N GLN A 30 -2.53 -4.38 11.87
CA GLN A 30 -1.83 -3.24 12.46
C GLN A 30 -2.56 -1.91 12.21
N TYR A 31 -3.29 -1.80 11.10
CA TYR A 31 -4.09 -0.64 10.73
C TYR A 31 -5.54 -0.69 11.23
N ILE A 32 -6.06 -1.85 11.65
CA ILE A 32 -7.49 -2.05 11.96
C ILE A 32 -7.75 -2.34 13.45
N THR A 33 -6.88 -3.08 14.16
CA THR A 33 -7.07 -3.41 15.59
C THR A 33 -6.49 -2.38 16.54
N ASN A 34 -6.26 -1.18 16.03
CA ASN A 34 -5.94 -0.02 16.81
C ASN A 34 -7.15 0.90 16.86
N PRO A 35 -8.19 0.59 17.66
CA PRO A 35 -9.23 1.56 17.95
C PRO A 35 -8.64 2.80 18.67
N LYS A 36 -7.37 2.71 19.12
CA LYS A 36 -6.47 3.77 19.60
C LYS A 36 -4.96 3.45 19.42
N ALA A 37 -4.46 3.07 18.23
CA ALA A 37 -3.16 3.66 17.82
C ALA A 37 -3.52 5.02 17.29
N ASP A 38 -3.88 5.85 18.24
CA ASP A 38 -3.01 6.96 18.51
C ASP A 38 -3.10 7.94 17.34
N LEU A 39 -4.33 8.43 17.20
CA LEU A 39 -4.64 9.85 17.14
C LEU A 39 -3.87 10.73 18.19
N SER A 40 -2.72 10.31 18.74
CA SER A 40 -1.56 11.19 18.93
C SER A 40 -0.67 11.22 17.67
N ILE A 41 -1.31 11.22 16.50
CA ILE A 41 -1.17 12.40 15.64
C ILE A 41 -1.24 13.61 16.58
N LYS A 42 -0.08 14.10 17.02
CA LYS A 42 0.00 15.42 17.63
C LYS A 42 -0.60 16.32 16.57
N PHE A 43 -1.84 16.73 16.78
CA PHE A 43 -2.44 17.87 16.11
C PHE A 43 -1.68 19.11 16.64
N SER A 44 -0.37 19.19 16.39
CA SER A 44 0.24 20.47 16.13
C SER A 44 -0.42 20.94 14.84
N GLU A 45 -0.87 22.18 14.81
CA GLU A 45 -1.70 22.81 13.78
C GLU A 45 -1.10 22.79 12.35
N ASP A 46 0.02 22.09 12.16
CA ASP A 46 0.84 21.99 10.95
C ASP A 46 0.92 20.56 10.37
N ASN A 47 0.02 19.64 10.75
CA ASN A 47 0.09 18.21 10.39
C ASN A 47 -0.31 17.95 8.91
N ILE A 48 0.53 18.43 8.00
CA ILE A 48 0.50 18.03 6.59
C ILE A 48 1.00 16.59 6.55
N TYR A 49 0.19 15.69 6.00
CA TYR A 49 0.43 14.26 5.78
C TYR A 49 1.59 13.99 4.79
N THR A 50 2.72 14.68 4.93
CA THR A 50 3.92 14.50 4.11
C THR A 50 4.81 13.47 4.79
N SER A 51 4.54 12.18 4.60
CA SER A 51 5.57 11.20 4.92
C SER A 51 6.73 11.43 3.94
N LYS A 52 7.77 12.17 4.37
CA LYS A 52 8.99 12.44 3.60
C LYS A 52 9.72 11.20 3.09
N SER A 53 9.29 10.01 3.50
CA SER A 53 9.88 8.72 3.19
C SER A 53 8.80 7.72 2.77
N CYS A 54 9.14 6.87 1.82
CA CYS A 54 8.31 5.79 1.30
C CYS A 54 8.11 4.69 2.37
N PRO A 55 6.88 4.25 2.65
CA PRO A 55 6.62 3.19 3.63
C PRO A 55 7.07 1.80 3.14
N PHE A 56 7.31 1.63 1.84
CA PHE A 56 7.68 0.34 1.25
C PHE A 56 9.19 0.09 1.23
N CYS A 57 9.99 1.13 0.95
CA CYS A 57 11.46 1.00 0.82
C CYS A 57 12.26 1.92 1.75
N GLY A 58 11.62 2.86 2.43
CA GLY A 58 12.29 3.84 3.30
C GLY A 58 12.97 5.01 2.57
N SER A 59 13.09 4.96 1.23
CA SER A 59 13.68 6.05 0.44
C SER A 59 12.88 7.35 0.55
N ALA A 60 13.51 8.49 0.31
CA ALA A 60 12.85 9.79 0.32
C ALA A 60 11.74 9.86 -0.75
N SER A 61 10.64 10.53 -0.42
CA SER A 61 9.57 10.86 -1.35
C SER A 61 9.90 12.12 -2.14
N GLU A 62 9.44 12.18 -3.38
CA GLU A 62 9.43 13.39 -4.20
C GLU A 62 8.00 13.89 -4.40
N TYR A 63 7.84 15.18 -4.66
CA TYR A 63 6.54 15.80 -4.90
C TYR A 63 6.37 16.13 -6.38
N ASP A 64 5.25 15.68 -6.94
CA ASP A 64 4.83 16.00 -8.30
C ASP A 64 3.82 17.15 -8.29
N MET A 65 4.20 18.27 -8.93
CA MET A 65 3.35 19.46 -8.99
C MET A 65 2.18 19.34 -9.97
N GLU A 66 2.28 18.48 -10.99
CA GLU A 66 1.23 18.31 -12.00
C GLU A 66 0.03 17.56 -11.41
N TYR A 67 0.32 16.55 -10.58
CA TYR A 67 -0.70 15.69 -9.98
C TYR A 67 -0.94 15.97 -8.49
N ASP A 68 -0.35 17.05 -7.96
CA ASP A 68 -0.42 17.49 -6.56
C ASP A 68 -0.25 16.31 -5.60
N SER A 69 0.84 15.55 -5.77
CA SER A 69 1.03 14.33 -4.99
C SER A 69 2.47 13.90 -4.79
N TYR A 70 2.74 13.30 -3.64
CA TYR A 70 3.99 12.63 -3.32
C TYR A 70 4.09 11.24 -3.96
N TYR A 71 5.29 10.91 -4.41
CA TYR A 71 5.62 9.60 -4.96
C TYR A 71 6.99 9.11 -4.50
N CYS A 72 7.23 7.82 -4.64
CA CYS A 72 8.55 7.22 -4.43
C CYS A 72 9.24 6.94 -5.78
N PRO A 73 10.41 7.54 -6.08
CA PRO A 73 11.11 7.31 -7.35
C PRO A 73 11.69 5.90 -7.47
N GLU A 74 12.09 5.31 -6.34
CA GLU A 74 12.63 3.95 -6.27
C GLU A 74 11.55 2.90 -6.57
N CYS A 75 10.45 2.93 -5.82
CA CYS A 75 9.33 2.00 -6.00
C CYS A 75 8.45 2.32 -7.22
N ASN A 76 8.54 3.54 -7.75
CA ASN A 76 7.66 4.06 -8.79
C ASN A 76 6.17 3.92 -8.42
N VAL A 77 5.77 4.48 -7.27
CA VAL A 77 4.39 4.45 -6.77
C VAL A 77 4.00 5.81 -6.21
N TRP A 78 2.74 6.18 -6.41
CA TRP A 78 2.11 7.28 -5.67
C TRP A 78 1.98 6.90 -4.19
N LEU A 79 2.24 7.85 -3.30
CA LEU A 79 2.16 7.67 -1.85
C LEU A 79 0.83 8.17 -1.28
N GLU A 80 0.05 8.89 -2.08
CA GLU A 80 -1.25 9.43 -1.69
C GLU A 80 -2.36 8.90 -2.60
N PRO A 81 -3.56 8.70 -2.05
CA PRO A 81 -4.71 8.28 -2.84
C PRO A 81 -5.16 9.39 -3.81
N ILE A 82 -5.88 9.00 -4.87
CA ILE A 82 -6.68 9.97 -5.63
C ILE A 82 -7.91 10.40 -4.83
N CYS A 83 -8.47 11.56 -5.13
CA CYS A 83 -9.78 11.93 -4.62
C CYS A 83 -10.91 11.20 -5.39
N GLY A 84 -12.12 11.20 -4.83
CA GLY A 84 -13.29 10.56 -5.46
C GLY A 84 -13.99 11.39 -6.55
N SER A 85 -13.42 12.52 -6.97
CA SER A 85 -14.01 13.40 -7.97
C SER A 85 -13.45 13.09 -9.35
N GLU A 86 -14.34 12.72 -10.29
CA GLU A 86 -13.98 12.43 -11.69
C GLU A 86 -13.45 13.68 -12.42
N ASP A 87 -13.82 14.88 -11.98
CA ASP A 87 -13.43 16.16 -12.62
C ASP A 87 -12.23 16.84 -11.95
N CYS A 88 -11.55 16.18 -11.02
CA CYS A 88 -10.40 16.79 -10.34
C CYS A 88 -9.21 16.95 -11.29
N MET A 89 -8.77 18.19 -11.53
CA MET A 89 -7.68 18.47 -12.47
C MET A 89 -6.35 17.77 -12.14
N PHE A 90 -6.10 17.45 -10.87
CA PHE A 90 -4.88 16.76 -10.43
C PHE A 90 -5.02 15.23 -10.44
N CYS A 91 -6.21 14.70 -10.15
CA CYS A 91 -6.41 13.25 -9.99
C CYS A 91 -6.96 12.58 -11.25
N ALA A 92 -7.82 13.27 -12.01
CA ALA A 92 -8.62 12.67 -13.09
C ALA A 92 -7.75 12.06 -14.20
N ASN A 93 -6.61 12.68 -14.48
CA ASN A 93 -5.68 12.23 -15.51
C ASN A 93 -4.36 11.70 -14.92
N ARG A 94 -4.31 11.42 -13.60
CA ARG A 94 -3.08 10.95 -12.96
C ARG A 94 -2.73 9.55 -13.48
N PRO A 95 -1.52 9.34 -14.04
CA PRO A 95 -1.14 8.03 -14.53
C PRO A 95 -1.06 7.03 -13.38
N GLU A 96 -1.19 5.73 -13.69
CA GLU A 96 -1.06 4.67 -12.68
C GLU A 96 0.31 4.68 -11.99
N ARG A 97 1.36 5.12 -12.72
CA ARG A 97 2.75 5.18 -12.26
C ARG A 97 3.32 6.59 -12.46
N PRO A 98 4.06 7.14 -11.48
CA PRO A 98 4.66 8.49 -11.57
C PRO A 98 5.73 8.63 -12.67
N LEU A 99 6.58 7.62 -12.84
CA LEU A 99 7.72 7.67 -13.76
C LEU A 99 7.49 6.76 -14.97
N LEU A 100 7.73 7.30 -16.16
CA LEU A 100 7.86 6.54 -17.40
C LEU A 100 9.23 5.84 -17.40
N LYS A 101 9.27 4.57 -17.03
CA LYS A 101 10.47 3.71 -17.09
C LYS A 101 10.35 2.72 -18.24
#